data_AF-A0A6G0JH96-F1
#
_entry.id   AF-A0A6G0JH96-F1
#
_cell.length_a   1.000
_cell.length_b   1.000
_cell.length_c   1.000
_cell.angle_alpha   90.00
_cell.angle_beta   90.00
_cell.angle_gamma   90.00
#
_symmetry.space_group_name_H-M   'P 1'
#
loop_
_entity.id
_entity.type
_entity.pdbx_description
1 polymer ?
#
loop_
_entity_poly.entity_id
_entity_poly.type
_entity_poly.pdbx_seq_one_letter_code
_entity_poly.pdbx_strand_id
1 'polypeptide(L)'
;MVKVELFYGVYVEGIVFSVEIEHNANVKALQEAIFDKKQYNHQCKFDFTMLTLYLARKKEGGGTKWLTDDRHVKNFLRGGISTEYEEMRPTWTLDDEAYFGANFQPRPKQVHVLVELPDLPNKRLRVEI
;
A
#
# COMPACT_ATOMS: atom_id res chain seq x y z
N MET A 1 6.06 18.65 12.88
CA MET A 1 5.43 17.41 12.41
C MET A 1 6.53 16.50 11.89
N VAL A 2 6.47 15.20 12.20
CA VAL A 2 7.51 14.24 11.81
C VAL A 2 7.12 13.61 10.48
N LYS A 3 8.03 13.62 9.51
CA LYS A 3 7.84 12.92 8.25
C LYS A 3 8.46 11.54 8.33
N VAL A 4 7.80 10.57 7.69
CA VAL A 4 8.27 9.19 7.59
C VAL A 4 8.26 8.76 6.13
N GLU A 5 9.30 8.01 5.75
CA GLU A 5 9.34 7.34 4.45
C GLU A 5 8.68 5.97 4.58
N LEU A 6 7.56 5.79 3.87
CA LEU A 6 6.84 4.52 3.81
C LEU A 6 7.09 3.84 2.48
N PHE A 7 7.09 2.50 2.51
CA PHE A 7 7.24 1.66 1.33
C PHE A 7 5.90 1.01 0.98
N TYR A 8 5.54 1.09 -0.29
CA TYR A 8 4.25 0.69 -0.84
C TYR A 8 4.45 -0.43 -1.84
N GLY A 9 3.69 -1.52 -1.69
CA GLY A 9 3.63 -2.60 -2.66
C GLY A 9 2.34 -2.53 -3.46
N VAL A 10 2.41 -2.42 -4.78
CA VAL A 10 1.22 -2.37 -5.66
C VAL A 10 0.86 -3.77 -6.13
N TYR A 11 -0.33 -4.24 -5.76
CA TYR A 11 -0.89 -5.48 -6.28
C TYR A 11 -1.04 -5.42 -7.80
N VAL A 12 -0.99 -6.59 -8.45
CA VAL A 12 -1.05 -6.78 -9.91
C VAL A 12 0.18 -6.24 -10.65
N GLU A 13 0.63 -5.01 -10.38
CA GLU A 13 1.85 -4.44 -10.98
C GLU A 13 3.12 -5.18 -10.50
N GLY A 14 3.16 -5.59 -9.22
CA GLY A 14 4.34 -6.21 -8.64
C GLY A 14 5.48 -5.23 -8.40
N ILE A 15 5.14 -3.98 -8.08
CA ILE A 15 6.09 -2.87 -7.89
C ILE A 15 6.11 -2.45 -6.44
N VAL A 16 7.31 -2.14 -5.94
CA VAL A 16 7.53 -1.50 -4.65
C VAL A 16 8.14 -0.12 -4.88
N PHE A 17 7.66 0.89 -4.18
CA PHE A 17 8.19 2.25 -4.22
C PHE A 17 8.03 2.94 -2.86
N SER A 18 8.69 4.08 -2.65
CA SER A 18 8.55 4.86 -1.42
C SER A 18 7.89 6.22 -1.63
N VAL A 19 7.22 6.69 -0.59
CA VAL A 19 6.64 8.04 -0.47
C VAL A 19 6.91 8.57 0.93
N GLU A 20 7.41 9.80 1.01
CA GLU A 20 7.52 10.55 2.26
C GLU A 20 6.17 11.21 2.57
N ILE A 21 5.66 10.99 3.79
CA ILE A 21 4.43 11.62 4.26
C ILE A 21 4.56 12.04 5.73
N GLU A 22 3.72 12.98 6.16
CA GLU A 22 3.59 13.31 7.57
C GLU A 22 3.02 12.12 8.35
N HIS A 23 3.64 11.80 9.49
CA HIS A 23 3.27 10.66 10.32
C HIS A 23 1.87 10.79 10.94
N ASN A 24 1.34 12.00 11.07
CA ASN A 24 -0.02 12.26 11.55
C ASN A 24 -1.01 12.54 10.42
N ALA A 25 -0.60 12.31 9.15
CA ALA A 25 -1.51 12.41 8.03
C ALA A 25 -2.61 11.35 8.14
N ASN A 26 -3.72 11.57 7.46
CA ASN A 26 -4.75 10.55 7.30
C ASN A 26 -4.46 9.65 6.11
N VAL A 27 -5.12 8.50 6.08
CA VAL A 27 -5.01 7.53 4.98
C VAL A 27 -5.47 8.14 3.65
N LYS A 28 -6.40 9.09 3.65
CA LYS A 28 -6.79 9.83 2.43
C LYS A 28 -5.61 10.60 1.81
N ALA A 29 -4.82 11.30 2.62
CA ALA A 29 -3.61 11.97 2.15
C ALA A 29 -2.57 10.97 1.61
N LEU A 30 -2.56 9.75 2.15
CA LEU A 30 -1.75 8.65 1.60
C LEU A 30 -2.19 8.25 0.19
N GLN A 31 -3.50 8.10 -0.02
CA GLN A 31 -4.08 7.81 -1.34
C GLN A 31 -3.71 8.89 -2.35
N GLU A 32 -3.89 10.17 -1.99
CA GLU A 32 -3.52 11.32 -2.83
C GLU A 32 -2.02 11.29 -3.18
N ALA A 33 -1.15 11.11 -2.18
CA ALA A 33 0.30 11.10 -2.38
C ALA A 33 0.77 9.94 -3.28
N ILE A 34 0.19 8.75 -3.13
CA ILE A 34 0.45 7.59 -4.00
C ILE A 34 0.01 7.89 -5.44
N PHE A 35 -1.20 8.41 -5.59
CA PHE A 35 -1.82 8.70 -6.88
C PHE A 35 -1.01 9.73 -7.68
N ASP A 36 -0.54 10.78 -7.02
CA ASP A 36 0.35 11.78 -7.59
C ASP A 36 1.73 11.19 -7.89
N LYS A 37 2.35 10.47 -6.95
CA LYS A 37 3.69 9.88 -7.15
C LYS A 37 3.74 8.96 -8.36
N LYS A 38 2.70 8.15 -8.55
CA LYS A 38 2.60 7.19 -9.67
C LYS A 38 2.02 7.80 -10.94
N GLN A 39 1.61 9.08 -10.90
CA GLN A 39 1.00 9.79 -12.02
C GLN A 39 -0.23 9.04 -12.55
N TYR A 40 -1.01 8.44 -11.64
CA TYR A 40 -2.24 7.73 -12.00
C TYR A 40 -3.31 8.71 -12.50
N ASN A 41 -3.27 9.97 -12.06
CA ASN A 41 -4.06 11.09 -12.60
C ASN A 41 -3.97 11.24 -14.13
N HIS A 42 -2.82 10.92 -14.73
CA HIS A 42 -2.59 11.01 -16.17
C HIS A 42 -2.84 9.70 -16.91
N GLN A 43 -2.78 8.57 -16.21
CA GLN A 43 -2.78 7.23 -16.80
C GLN A 43 -4.12 6.50 -16.63
N CYS A 44 -4.93 6.91 -15.65
CA CYS A 44 -6.11 6.19 -15.23
C CYS A 44 -7.33 7.12 -15.15
N LYS A 45 -8.53 6.55 -15.34
CA LYS A 45 -9.81 7.27 -15.30
C LYS A 45 -10.52 7.07 -13.94
N PHE A 46 -9.76 6.92 -12.87
CA PHE A 46 -10.29 6.77 -11.52
C PHE A 46 -9.68 7.83 -10.60
N ASP A 47 -10.38 8.14 -9.51
CA ASP A 47 -9.92 9.09 -8.50
C ASP A 47 -9.07 8.41 -7.43
N PHE A 48 -8.16 9.14 -6.77
CA PHE A 48 -7.32 8.59 -5.71
C PHE A 48 -8.12 7.91 -4.59
N THR A 49 -9.36 8.35 -4.34
CA THR A 49 -10.27 7.74 -3.35
C THR A 49 -10.66 6.30 -3.68
N MET A 50 -10.48 5.88 -4.93
CA MET A 50 -10.75 4.51 -5.40
C MET A 50 -9.58 3.55 -5.14
N LEU A 51 -8.44 4.03 -4.64
CA LEU A 51 -7.33 3.17 -4.20
C LEU A 51 -7.67 2.52 -2.86
N THR A 52 -7.65 1.19 -2.79
CA THR A 52 -7.80 0.50 -1.50
C THR A 52 -6.42 0.25 -0.91
N LEU A 53 -6.20 0.69 0.33
CA LEU A 53 -4.92 0.57 1.02
C LEU A 53 -5.03 -0.45 2.14
N TYR A 54 -4.01 -1.28 2.29
CA TYR A 54 -3.93 -2.28 3.34
C TYR A 54 -2.64 -2.14 4.13
N LEU A 55 -2.71 -2.42 5.42
CA LEU A 55 -1.53 -2.45 6.28
C LEU A 55 -0.73 -3.71 5.97
N ALA A 56 0.52 -3.56 5.53
CA ALA A 56 1.35 -4.67 5.07
C ALA A 56 1.95 -5.48 6.25
N ARG A 57 1.21 -5.66 7.34
CA ARG A 57 1.59 -6.49 8.47
C ARG A 57 0.49 -7.49 8.78
N LYS A 58 0.87 -8.67 9.21
CA LYS A 58 -0.08 -9.69 9.65
C LYS A 58 0.38 -10.37 10.93
N LYS A 59 -0.56 -11.06 11.58
CA LYS A 59 -0.27 -11.87 12.77
C LYS A 59 0.53 -13.10 12.33
N GLU A 60 1.74 -13.25 12.88
CA GLU A 60 2.64 -14.37 12.62
C GLU A 60 3.35 -14.73 13.94
N GLY A 61 3.27 -16.00 14.37
CA GLY A 61 4.03 -16.50 15.51
C GLY A 61 3.79 -15.76 16.84
N GLY A 62 2.56 -15.34 17.12
CA GLY A 62 2.20 -14.64 18.37
C GLY A 62 2.49 -13.13 18.38
N GLY A 63 3.05 -12.59 17.30
CA GLY A 63 3.27 -11.16 17.10
C GLY A 63 2.71 -10.65 15.77
N THR A 64 2.94 -9.38 15.49
CA THR A 64 2.60 -8.75 14.21
C THR A 64 3.89 -8.45 13.45
N LYS A 65 3.96 -8.87 12.19
CA LYS A 65 5.17 -8.76 11.38
C LYS A 65 4.88 -8.08 10.05
N TRP A 66 5.73 -7.12 9.68
CA TRP A 66 5.69 -6.44 8.39
C TRP A 66 6.11 -7.37 7.26
N LEU A 67 5.52 -7.16 6.10
CA LEU A 67 5.91 -7.83 4.86
C LEU A 67 7.35 -7.45 4.52
N THR A 68 8.17 -8.46 4.30
CA THR A 68 9.57 -8.26 3.94
C THR A 68 9.70 -8.00 2.45
N ASP A 69 10.44 -6.96 2.07
CA ASP A 69 10.83 -6.69 0.69
C ASP A 69 11.99 -7.61 0.29
N ASP A 70 11.65 -8.88 0.03
CA ASP A 70 12.59 -9.91 -0.41
C ASP A 70 12.40 -10.25 -1.90
N ARG A 71 13.16 -11.23 -2.39
CA ARG A 71 13.06 -11.70 -3.78
C ARG A 71 11.68 -12.27 -4.17
N HIS A 72 10.82 -12.58 -3.20
CA HIS A 72 9.50 -13.15 -3.39
C HIS A 72 8.40 -12.08 -3.39
N VAL A 73 8.63 -10.88 -2.83
CA VAL A 73 7.61 -9.83 -2.71
C VAL A 73 6.96 -9.47 -4.05
N LYS A 74 7.75 -9.38 -5.13
CA LYS A 74 7.22 -9.04 -6.46
C LYS A 74 6.28 -10.13 -6.99
N ASN A 75 6.60 -11.39 -6.73
CA ASN A 75 5.74 -12.51 -7.12
C ASN A 75 4.48 -12.56 -6.26
N PHE A 76 4.61 -12.28 -4.95
CA PHE A 76 3.48 -12.15 -4.04
C PHE A 76 2.50 -11.07 -4.52
N LEU A 77 2.98 -9.86 -4.82
CA LEU A 77 2.17 -8.75 -5.30
C LEU A 77 1.49 -9.05 -6.65
N ARG A 78 2.10 -9.88 -7.50
CA ARG A 78 1.50 -10.32 -8.78
C ARG A 78 0.51 -11.48 -8.61
N GLY A 79 0.54 -12.17 -7.47
CA GLY A 79 -0.27 -13.36 -7.19
C GLY A 79 -1.76 -13.07 -6.95
N GLY A 80 -2.13 -11.79 -6.77
CA GLY A 80 -3.49 -11.35 -6.47
C GLY A 80 -3.55 -10.60 -5.14
N ILE A 81 -4.74 -10.12 -4.80
CA ILE A 81 -5.00 -9.40 -3.54
C ILE A 81 -5.13 -10.42 -2.42
N SER A 82 -4.34 -10.26 -1.36
CA SER A 82 -4.45 -11.10 -0.16
C SER A 82 -5.49 -10.53 0.80
N THR A 83 -6.35 -11.41 1.32
CA THR A 83 -7.38 -11.08 2.31
C THR A 83 -6.87 -11.12 3.76
N GLU A 84 -5.59 -11.43 3.97
CA GLU A 84 -4.98 -11.53 5.31
C GLU A 84 -4.56 -10.17 5.88
N TYR A 85 -4.55 -9.11 5.07
CA TYR A 85 -4.10 -7.78 5.46
C TYR A 85 -5.29 -6.87 5.77
N GLU A 86 -5.13 -6.04 6.78
CA GLU A 86 -6.18 -5.15 7.25
C GLU A 86 -6.31 -3.92 6.35
N GLU A 87 -7.55 -3.63 5.91
CA GLU A 87 -7.86 -2.44 5.12
C GLU A 87 -7.74 -1.18 5.97
N MET A 88 -7.05 -0.17 5.45
CA MET A 88 -6.89 1.13 6.09
C MET A 88 -8.08 2.04 5.79
N ARG A 89 -8.70 2.58 6.83
CA ARG A 89 -9.79 3.54 6.74
C ARG A 89 -9.29 4.93 6.33
N PRO A 90 -9.83 5.56 5.26
CA PRO A 90 -9.41 6.87 4.77
C PRO A 90 -9.41 8.00 5.80
N THR A 91 -10.31 7.92 6.79
CA THR A 91 -10.49 8.95 7.83
C THR A 91 -9.55 8.81 9.03
N TRP A 92 -8.83 7.70 9.15
CA TRP A 92 -7.95 7.43 10.28
C TRP A 92 -6.55 7.95 10.01
N THR A 93 -5.84 8.34 11.07
CA THR A 93 -4.47 8.86 10.98
C THR A 93 -3.44 7.76 11.11
N LEU A 94 -2.28 7.95 10.49
CA LEU A 94 -1.21 6.97 10.46
C LEU A 94 -0.62 6.73 11.87
N ASP A 95 -0.59 7.75 12.72
CA ASP A 95 -0.09 7.69 14.09
C ASP A 95 -1.01 6.97 15.07
N ASP A 96 -2.20 6.54 14.63
CA ASP A 96 -3.09 5.69 15.41
C ASP A 96 -2.41 4.35 15.74
N GLU A 97 -2.60 3.86 16.96
CA GLU A 97 -2.03 2.60 17.45
C GLU A 97 -2.50 1.37 16.64
N ALA A 98 -3.69 1.44 16.03
CA ALA A 98 -4.17 0.41 15.11
C ALA A 98 -3.31 0.32 13.83
N TYR A 99 -2.61 1.40 13.45
CA TYR A 99 -1.71 1.44 12.30
C TYR A 99 -0.25 1.48 12.73
N PHE A 100 0.42 2.62 12.60
CA PHE A 100 1.84 2.73 12.83
C PHE A 100 2.16 3.04 14.30
N GLY A 101 1.23 3.72 15.01
CA GLY A 101 1.40 4.16 16.38
C GLY A 101 2.37 5.35 16.49
N ALA A 102 2.29 6.11 17.57
CA ALA A 102 3.00 7.39 17.71
C ALA A 102 4.53 7.32 17.57
N ASN A 103 5.12 6.15 17.85
CA ASN A 103 6.57 5.91 17.89
C ASN A 103 7.09 5.10 16.69
N PHE A 104 6.34 5.05 15.60
CA PHE A 104 6.73 4.29 14.43
C PHE A 104 8.06 4.75 13.83
N GLN A 105 8.92 3.79 13.52
CA GLN A 105 10.15 4.02 12.79
C GLN A 105 10.25 2.99 11.64
N PRO A 106 10.19 3.44 10.38
CA PRO A 106 10.29 2.53 9.24
C PRO A 106 11.68 1.89 9.23
N ARG A 107 11.73 0.58 9.00
CA ARG A 107 13.00 -0.15 8.86
C ARG A 107 13.27 -0.47 7.39
N PRO A 108 14.56 -0.57 7.00
CA PRO A 108 14.91 -0.99 5.65
C PRO A 108 14.34 -2.37 5.31
N LYS A 109 14.04 -2.59 4.02
CA LYS A 109 13.56 -3.87 3.47
C LYS A 109 12.21 -4.33 4.02
N GLN A 110 11.35 -3.39 4.41
CA GLN A 110 9.98 -3.65 4.83
C GLN A 110 9.01 -2.91 3.91
N VAL A 111 7.96 -3.61 3.48
CA VAL A 111 6.78 -3.00 2.88
C VAL A 111 5.82 -2.68 4.01
N HIS A 112 5.26 -1.47 3.98
CA HIS A 112 4.43 -0.92 5.05
C HIS A 112 2.97 -0.85 4.66
N VAL A 113 2.70 -0.57 3.38
CA VAL A 113 1.35 -0.44 2.84
C VAL A 113 1.24 -1.24 1.54
N LEU A 114 0.13 -1.92 1.36
CA LEU A 114 -0.22 -2.59 0.10
C LEU A 114 -1.30 -1.76 -0.60
N VAL A 115 -1.14 -1.57 -1.89
CA VAL A 115 -2.01 -0.74 -2.73
C VAL A 115 -2.73 -1.64 -3.70
N GLU A 116 -4.06 -1.65 -3.61
CA GLU A 116 -4.94 -2.22 -4.60
C GLU A 116 -5.45 -1.11 -5.51
N LEU A 117 -5.32 -1.33 -6.81
CA LEU A 117 -5.93 -0.48 -7.83
C LEU A 117 -7.36 -0.95 -8.06
N PRO A 118 -8.33 -0.03 -8.24
CA PRO A 118 -9.69 -0.43 -8.59
C PRO A 118 -9.66 -1.21 -9.90
N ASP A 119 -10.61 -2.14 -10.06
CA ASP A 119 -10.73 -2.96 -11.26
C ASP A 119 -10.77 -2.06 -12.50
N LEU A 120 -9.64 -1.96 -13.19
CA LEU A 120 -9.54 -1.20 -14.42
C LEU A 120 -10.33 -2.00 -15.46
N PRO A 121 -11.42 -1.47 -16.04
CA PRO A 121 -12.07 -2.15 -17.15
C PRO A 121 -11.02 -2.29 -18.27
N ASN A 122 -10.62 -3.54 -18.53
CA ASN A 122 -9.78 -4.02 -19.63
C ASN A 122 -8.25 -3.82 -19.54
N LYS A 123 -7.56 -4.78 -18.91
CA LYS A 123 -6.33 -5.40 -19.46
C LYS A 123 -6.22 -6.91 -19.18
N ARG A 124 -7.31 -7.65 -19.37
CA ARG A 124 -7.27 -9.12 -19.56
C ARG A 124 -8.20 -9.56 -20.68
N LEU A 125 -8.00 -9.04 -21.89
CA LEU A 125 -8.19 -9.89 -23.06
C LEU A 125 -6.96 -10.80 -23.13
N ARG A 126 -6.97 -11.89 -22.35
CA ARG A 126 -6.23 -13.09 -22.76
C ARG A 126 -6.99 -13.57 -23.99
N VAL A 127 -6.46 -13.27 -25.17
CA VAL A 127 -6.80 -14.04 -26.37
C VAL A 127 -6.20 -15.41 -26.11
N GLU A 128 -7.04 -16.36 -25.71
CA GLU A 128 -6.73 -17.77 -25.89
C GLU A 128 -6.72 -18.01 -27.40
N ILE A 129 -5.57 -18.46 -27.92
CA ILE A 129 -5.40 -18.97 -29.28
C ILE A 129 -5.62 -20.48 -29.21
#